data_AF-A0A135WJ69-F1
#
_entry.id   AF-A0A135WJ69-F1
#
_cell.length_a   1.000
_cell.length_b   1.000
_cell.length_c   1.000
_cell.angle_alpha   90.00
_cell.angle_beta   90.00
_cell.angle_gamma   90.00
#
_symmetry.space_group_name_H-M   'P 1'
#
loop_
_entity.id
_entity.type
_entity.pdbx_description
1 polymer ?
#
loop_
_entity_poly.entity_id
_entity_poly.type
_entity_poly.pdbx_seq_one_letter_code
_entity_poly.pdbx_strand_id
1 'polypeptide(L)'
;MATRITITDSGQTQTLNPPLAPDTPDDSLQRISDVYFAKKVITDDGTRVSFTKIDSAHAQQDDQNQAIPYDSVLGKTVYLILETSNMTDLSIDVVIRPSANTMTENTDTLQLMRFVSPDRYEMQRMFTVQVGNFDALNKRDGSHNYTNLRADHINKAIIKLQLRPDGRATFDEWSQRLADGSINLEVAVERTDNNPCAYKDGQEEVNGAGTFLDDDTARFRVVNKNIYTIYHGSNTYNTLAENNTGGRRRIQKVQNAHSTEVIYFYYDQNDNEHRICARTKESVTRKRRVNTIPPVAQRGTLLETIDYTANRAAGENIDAHYLRVYSNGTLGDGATDKWYANQPGNVDMVNMDIIGNAGVGPQIFEAFNYNQNGVIIRYGFQHTRRRSIQPDLFAGFLGSLAQFRQEGHTHYIVSQGFSYADASCYPSAEHVNGEAGDLNLLTTQQDGVNTILTAANFDYDNAVILRNILYDFGFLLGRSENFSNTANASTADNANSRLPHTIHTATPRHNNHLHIHGFNQISDIYA
;
A
#
# COMPACT_ATOMS: atom_id res chain seq x y z
N MET A 1 0.05 43.47 33.60
CA MET A 1 0.36 42.04 33.84
C MET A 1 -0.36 41.26 32.75
N ALA A 2 0.37 40.75 31.76
CA ALA A 2 -0.22 39.92 30.71
C ALA A 2 -0.28 38.48 31.23
N THR A 3 -1.47 37.89 31.21
CA THR A 3 -1.69 36.50 31.62
C THR A 3 -0.97 35.57 30.64
N ARG A 4 -0.19 34.64 31.18
CA ARG A 4 0.70 33.72 30.47
C ARG A 4 -0.01 32.39 30.24
N ILE A 5 -0.06 31.92 28.99
CA ILE A 5 -0.65 30.63 28.62
C ILE A 5 0.33 29.91 27.68
N THR A 6 0.61 28.64 27.99
CA THR A 6 1.58 27.76 27.34
C THR A 6 0.85 26.54 26.79
N ILE A 7 1.30 25.95 25.69
CA ILE A 7 0.81 24.64 25.24
C ILE A 7 1.07 23.61 26.36
N THR A 8 0.03 22.93 26.81
CA THR A 8 0.12 21.81 27.76
C THR A 8 -0.20 20.50 27.05
N ASP A 9 0.21 19.36 27.64
CA ASP A 9 -0.08 18.01 27.13
C ASP A 9 -1.58 17.71 26.92
N SER A 10 -2.48 18.51 27.50
CA SER A 10 -3.94 18.44 27.32
C SER A 10 -4.48 19.31 26.18
N GLY A 11 -3.63 20.11 25.50
CA GLY A 11 -4.02 20.91 24.35
C GLY A 11 -4.89 22.14 24.69
N GLN A 12 -4.87 22.67 25.91
CA GLN A 12 -5.61 23.91 26.19
C GLN A 12 -4.83 25.16 25.75
N THR A 13 -5.48 26.02 24.98
CA THR A 13 -5.04 27.39 24.63
C THR A 13 -6.15 28.37 25.04
N GLN A 14 -5.80 29.51 25.66
CA GLN A 14 -6.71 30.62 25.99
C GLN A 14 -6.32 31.86 25.19
N THR A 15 -7.30 32.58 24.66
CA THR A 15 -7.10 33.82 23.89
C THR A 15 -7.16 35.06 24.78
N LEU A 16 -6.27 36.05 24.57
CA LEU A 16 -6.39 37.40 25.14
C LEU A 16 -6.18 38.50 24.08
N ASN A 17 -6.85 39.64 24.31
CA ASN A 17 -7.11 40.73 23.37
C ASN A 17 -5.88 41.31 22.64
N PRO A 18 -6.06 41.75 21.37
CA PRO A 18 -4.98 42.29 20.55
C PRO A 18 -4.63 43.75 20.92
N PRO A 19 -3.34 44.16 20.86
CA PRO A 19 -2.98 45.56 20.67
C PRO A 19 -3.20 46.02 19.22
N LEU A 20 -3.26 47.34 19.03
CA LEU A 20 -3.41 48.02 17.74
C LEU A 20 -2.11 47.99 16.92
N ALA A 21 -2.24 47.58 15.66
CA ALA A 21 -1.16 47.42 14.69
C ALA A 21 -0.43 48.72 14.30
N PRO A 22 0.88 48.65 13.98
CA PRO A 22 1.55 49.59 13.09
C PRO A 22 1.71 49.05 11.66
N ASP A 23 1.76 50.00 10.71
CA ASP A 23 1.84 49.80 9.26
C ASP A 23 3.28 49.48 8.80
N THR A 24 3.75 48.23 8.92
CA THR A 24 4.64 47.53 7.94
C THR A 24 5.13 46.17 8.47
N PRO A 25 5.22 45.11 7.63
CA PRO A 25 5.87 43.87 8.01
C PRO A 25 7.37 44.08 8.19
N ASP A 26 7.86 43.85 9.40
CA ASP A 26 9.29 43.78 9.68
C ASP A 26 9.81 42.37 9.31
N ASP A 27 10.73 42.31 8.34
CA ASP A 27 11.34 41.07 7.85
C ASP A 27 12.33 40.46 8.87
N SER A 28 12.52 41.10 10.02
CA SER A 28 13.32 40.60 11.15
C SER A 28 12.52 39.76 12.18
N LEU A 29 11.19 39.71 12.07
CA LEU A 29 10.35 38.96 13.00
C LEU A 29 10.69 37.46 12.98
N GLN A 30 10.73 36.84 14.16
CA GLN A 30 10.73 35.39 14.30
C GLN A 30 9.32 34.90 14.01
N ARG A 31 9.18 34.14 12.92
CA ARG A 31 7.86 33.84 12.34
C ARG A 31 7.73 32.37 12.02
N ILE A 32 6.56 31.80 12.33
CA ILE A 32 6.06 30.58 11.71
C ILE A 32 5.00 31.00 10.69
N SER A 33 5.37 30.99 9.42
CA SER A 33 4.55 31.52 8.33
C SER A 33 3.51 30.52 7.85
N ASP A 34 3.85 29.23 7.87
CA ASP A 34 3.00 28.19 7.34
C ASP A 34 3.21 26.85 8.06
N VAL A 35 2.15 26.05 8.12
CA VAL A 35 2.16 24.71 8.73
C VAL A 35 1.27 23.81 7.89
N TYR A 36 1.84 22.72 7.35
CA TYR A 36 1.10 21.82 6.47
C TYR A 36 1.58 20.38 6.53
N PHE A 37 0.66 19.46 6.25
CA PHE A 37 1.00 18.07 5.99
C PHE A 37 1.48 17.89 4.56
N ALA A 38 2.43 17.00 4.33
CA ALA A 38 3.05 16.79 3.04
C ALA A 38 3.46 15.34 2.77
N LYS A 39 3.62 15.04 1.48
CA LYS A 39 4.38 13.91 0.97
C LYS A 39 5.79 14.37 0.66
N LYS A 40 6.77 13.54 1.00
CA LYS A 40 8.15 13.72 0.58
C LYS A 40 8.28 13.35 -0.90
N VAL A 41 9.00 14.18 -1.67
CA VAL A 41 9.34 13.92 -3.07
C VAL A 41 10.84 14.04 -3.22
N ILE A 42 11.44 13.12 -3.95
CA ILE A 42 12.87 12.98 -4.13
C ILE A 42 13.16 12.93 -5.62
N THR A 43 13.98 13.86 -6.07
CA THR A 43 14.38 14.04 -7.47
C THR A 43 15.90 13.93 -7.62
N ASP A 44 16.38 14.13 -8.85
CA ASP A 44 17.81 14.20 -9.19
C ASP A 44 18.55 12.97 -8.70
N ASP A 45 18.03 11.80 -9.09
CA ASP A 45 18.57 10.47 -8.75
C ASP A 45 18.83 10.27 -7.25
N GLY A 46 17.92 10.78 -6.42
CA GLY A 46 17.99 10.58 -4.97
C GLY A 46 18.71 11.68 -4.19
N THR A 47 19.11 12.78 -4.84
CA THR A 47 19.98 13.81 -4.25
C THR A 47 19.30 15.13 -3.92
N ARG A 48 18.03 15.32 -4.29
CA ARG A 48 17.22 16.47 -3.89
C ARG A 48 15.93 16.01 -3.24
N VAL A 49 15.51 16.72 -2.20
CA VAL A 49 14.23 16.48 -1.52
C VAL A 49 13.35 17.72 -1.61
N SER A 50 12.05 17.52 -1.72
CA SER A 50 11.03 18.54 -1.61
C SER A 50 9.78 17.97 -0.94
N PHE A 51 8.79 18.82 -0.68
CA PHE A 51 7.55 18.45 -0.02
C PHE A 51 6.36 18.93 -0.84
N THR A 52 5.44 18.03 -1.14
CA THR A 52 4.18 18.35 -1.79
C THR A 52 3.09 18.38 -0.74
N LYS A 53 2.42 19.53 -0.59
CA LYS A 53 1.32 19.74 0.35
C LYS A 53 0.19 18.72 0.11
N ILE A 54 -0.45 18.32 1.20
CA ILE A 54 -1.66 17.50 1.20
C ILE A 54 -2.72 18.32 1.93
N ASP A 55 -3.61 18.97 1.20
CA ASP A 55 -4.71 19.74 1.77
C ASP A 55 -5.82 19.98 0.74
N SER A 56 -6.90 20.65 1.16
CA SER A 56 -8.05 21.00 0.33
C SER A 56 -7.74 21.86 -0.90
N ALA A 57 -6.64 22.60 -0.92
CA ALA A 57 -6.21 23.39 -2.06
C ALA A 57 -5.30 22.59 -3.02
N HIS A 58 -4.73 21.48 -2.56
CA HIS A 58 -3.80 20.63 -3.31
C HIS A 58 -4.39 19.23 -3.54
N ALA A 59 -5.36 19.15 -4.46
CA ALA A 59 -6.02 17.90 -4.81
C ALA A 59 -5.02 16.83 -5.29
N GLN A 60 -5.18 15.59 -4.79
CA GLN A 60 -4.42 14.45 -5.24
C GLN A 60 -5.01 13.91 -6.56
N GLN A 61 -4.23 13.14 -7.32
CA GLN A 61 -4.70 12.46 -8.52
C GLN A 61 -4.55 10.94 -8.39
N ASP A 62 -5.45 10.17 -8.99
CA ASP A 62 -5.30 8.73 -9.15
C ASP A 62 -4.50 8.35 -10.40
N ASP A 63 -4.46 7.05 -10.71
CA ASP A 63 -3.74 6.45 -11.82
C ASP A 63 -4.35 6.79 -13.20
N GLN A 64 -5.58 7.33 -13.24
CA GLN A 64 -6.22 7.86 -14.45
C GLN A 64 -6.19 9.41 -14.50
N ASN A 65 -5.31 10.04 -13.70
CA ASN A 65 -5.20 11.49 -13.53
C ASN A 65 -6.53 12.15 -13.10
N GLN A 66 -7.46 11.40 -12.50
CA GLN A 66 -8.69 11.97 -11.95
C GLN A 66 -8.38 12.56 -10.58
N ALA A 67 -8.97 13.73 -10.31
CA ALA A 67 -8.85 14.34 -8.99
C ALA A 67 -9.50 13.41 -7.96
N ILE A 68 -8.71 12.98 -6.99
CA ILE A 68 -9.17 12.27 -5.81
C ILE A 68 -9.13 13.22 -4.60
N PRO A 69 -9.94 12.97 -3.57
CA PRO A 69 -9.87 13.75 -2.35
C PRO A 69 -8.45 13.79 -1.77
N TYR A 70 -8.10 14.89 -1.11
CA TYR A 70 -6.80 15.11 -0.45
C TYR A 70 -6.63 14.28 0.84
N ASP A 71 -7.34 13.17 0.95
CA ASP A 71 -7.39 12.35 2.15
C ASP A 71 -6.03 11.72 2.44
N SER A 72 -5.63 11.81 3.70
CA SER A 72 -4.69 10.85 4.28
C SER A 72 -5.45 9.75 5.02
N VAL A 73 -4.77 8.66 5.34
CA VAL A 73 -5.40 7.48 5.92
C VAL A 73 -4.84 7.21 7.31
N LEU A 74 -5.69 6.79 8.25
CA LEU A 74 -5.24 6.30 9.55
C LEU A 74 -4.16 5.22 9.38
N GLY A 75 -3.07 5.34 10.15
CA GLY A 75 -1.90 4.47 10.05
C GLY A 75 -0.85 4.91 9.04
N LYS A 76 -1.17 5.81 8.11
CA LYS A 76 -0.23 6.27 7.08
C LYS A 76 0.88 7.15 7.69
N THR A 77 2.09 7.04 7.14
CA THR A 77 3.19 7.96 7.43
C THR A 77 3.03 9.24 6.62
N VAL A 78 3.16 10.40 7.28
CA VAL A 78 3.12 11.73 6.67
C VAL A 78 4.23 12.62 7.23
N TYR A 79 4.53 13.71 6.53
CA TYR A 79 5.40 14.76 7.05
C TYR A 79 4.56 15.96 7.46
N LEU A 80 4.87 16.58 8.59
CA LEU A 80 4.36 17.88 9.01
C LEU A 80 5.51 18.89 8.89
N ILE A 81 5.31 19.92 8.09
CA ILE A 81 6.30 20.93 7.75
C ILE A 81 5.86 22.25 8.36
N LEU A 82 6.77 22.91 9.07
CA LEU A 82 6.60 24.26 9.56
C LEU A 82 7.61 25.15 8.82
N GLU A 83 7.11 26.12 8.08
CA GLU A 83 7.94 27.13 7.41
C GLU A 83 8.15 28.32 8.34
N THR A 84 9.40 28.75 8.45
CA THR A 84 9.80 29.78 9.42
C THR A 84 10.69 30.84 8.80
N SER A 85 10.81 31.97 9.49
CA SER A 85 11.79 33.03 9.21
C SER A 85 12.48 33.43 10.50
N ASN A 86 13.80 33.66 10.45
CA ASN A 86 14.62 34.10 11.59
C ASN A 86 14.58 33.16 12.82
N MET A 87 14.33 31.86 12.62
CA MET A 87 14.17 30.86 13.69
C MET A 87 15.12 29.67 13.62
N THR A 88 16.18 29.72 12.79
CA THR A 88 17.15 28.62 12.65
C THR A 88 17.71 28.20 14.02
N ASP A 89 17.85 26.89 14.24
CA ASP A 89 18.29 26.26 15.49
C ASP A 89 17.37 26.43 16.71
N LEU A 90 16.27 27.19 16.61
CA LEU A 90 15.25 27.26 17.65
C LEU A 90 14.38 26.00 17.65
N SER A 91 13.78 25.69 18.82
CA SER A 91 12.85 24.58 18.98
C SER A 91 11.40 25.06 19.00
N ILE A 92 10.54 24.29 18.34
CA ILE A 92 9.10 24.53 18.25
C ILE A 92 8.39 23.30 18.83
N ASP A 93 7.43 23.55 19.72
CA ASP A 93 6.50 22.56 20.24
C ASP A 93 5.23 22.57 19.39
N VAL A 94 4.78 21.37 19.02
CA VAL A 94 3.64 21.16 18.13
C VAL A 94 2.66 20.19 18.77
N VAL A 95 1.37 20.48 18.70
CA VAL A 95 0.29 19.54 19.05
C VAL A 95 -0.72 19.45 17.92
N ILE A 96 -1.25 18.25 17.69
CA ILE A 96 -2.21 17.96 16.62
C ILE A 96 -3.53 17.54 17.25
N ARG A 97 -4.65 18.11 16.81
CA ARG A 97 -5.99 17.90 17.40
C ARG A 97 -7.00 17.57 16.31
N PRO A 98 -8.05 16.79 16.60
CA PRO A 98 -9.16 16.66 15.67
C PRO A 98 -10.04 17.91 15.76
N SER A 99 -10.52 18.39 14.61
CA SER A 99 -11.39 19.58 14.55
C SER A 99 -12.80 19.34 15.13
N ALA A 100 -13.13 18.09 15.45
CA ALA A 100 -14.42 17.67 15.98
C ALA A 100 -14.28 16.38 16.79
N ASN A 101 -15.27 16.09 17.62
CA ASN A 101 -15.31 14.92 18.51
C ASN A 101 -15.64 13.59 17.81
N THR A 102 -15.75 13.55 16.49
CA THR A 102 -16.23 12.38 15.74
C THR A 102 -15.26 11.19 15.80
N MET A 103 -13.96 11.41 16.03
CA MET A 103 -12.96 10.34 16.12
C MET A 103 -12.61 9.98 17.57
N THR A 104 -12.49 10.97 18.47
CA THR A 104 -11.95 10.77 19.83
C THR A 104 -12.92 11.12 20.97
N GLU A 105 -14.19 11.43 20.68
CA GLU A 105 -15.21 11.93 21.63
C GLU A 105 -14.94 13.31 22.24
N ASN A 106 -13.76 13.88 21.98
CA ASN A 106 -13.34 15.22 22.38
C ASN A 106 -12.51 15.86 21.26
N THR A 107 -11.95 17.05 21.51
CA THR A 107 -11.01 17.74 20.60
C THR A 107 -9.63 17.87 21.23
N ASP A 108 -9.28 16.95 22.12
CA ASP A 108 -8.01 16.96 22.84
C ASP A 108 -6.86 16.59 21.88
N THR A 109 -5.63 16.89 22.31
CA THR A 109 -4.42 16.53 21.56
C THR A 109 -4.36 15.03 21.28
N LEU A 110 -4.15 14.71 20.00
CA LEU A 110 -3.94 13.34 19.55
C LEU A 110 -2.60 12.81 20.03
N GLN A 111 -2.62 11.56 20.45
CA GLN A 111 -1.44 10.79 20.73
C GLN A 111 -1.05 10.04 19.46
N LEU A 112 0.05 10.44 18.81
CA LEU A 112 0.49 9.88 17.52
C LEU A 112 1.92 9.35 17.59
N MET A 113 2.27 8.47 16.66
CA MET A 113 3.59 7.88 16.57
C MET A 113 4.56 8.81 15.81
N ARG A 114 5.50 9.42 16.52
CA ARG A 114 6.60 10.23 15.98
C ARG A 114 7.75 9.34 15.52
N PHE A 115 8.31 9.62 14.35
CA PHE A 115 9.62 9.07 13.98
C PHE A 115 10.73 9.72 14.81
N VAL A 116 11.52 8.91 15.52
CA VAL A 116 12.63 9.40 16.36
C VAL A 116 13.97 8.93 15.83
N SER A 117 14.03 7.69 15.35
CA SER A 117 15.18 7.14 14.65
C SER A 117 14.71 6.10 13.63
N PRO A 118 15.57 5.63 12.72
CA PRO A 118 15.11 4.82 11.60
C PRO A 118 14.30 3.58 12.02
N ASP A 119 14.76 2.83 13.01
CA ASP A 119 14.03 1.65 13.49
C ASP A 119 13.08 1.96 14.67
N ARG A 120 12.75 3.23 14.94
CA ARG A 120 11.98 3.61 16.13
C ARG A 120 10.97 4.73 15.89
N TYR A 121 9.72 4.39 16.19
CA TYR A 121 8.66 5.36 16.43
C TYR A 121 8.33 5.41 17.92
N GLU A 122 8.03 6.61 18.42
CA GLU A 122 7.61 6.84 19.80
C GLU A 122 6.26 7.53 19.83
N MET A 123 5.44 7.13 20.80
CA MET A 123 4.18 7.79 21.09
C MET A 123 4.42 9.18 21.68
N GLN A 124 3.83 10.21 21.08
CA GLN A 124 3.96 11.60 21.49
C GLN A 124 2.61 12.32 21.38
N ARG A 125 2.33 13.20 22.34
CA ARG A 125 1.23 14.17 22.26
C ARG A 125 1.75 15.53 21.80
N MET A 126 2.89 15.94 22.35
CA MET A 126 3.62 17.14 21.98
C MET A 126 4.90 16.76 21.23
N PHE A 127 5.10 17.36 20.06
CA PHE A 127 6.26 17.14 19.21
C PHE A 127 7.19 18.35 19.33
N THR A 128 8.32 18.19 19.99
CA THR A 128 9.39 19.20 19.98
C THR A 128 10.36 18.93 18.82
N VAL A 129 10.52 19.92 17.94
CA VAL A 129 11.37 19.85 16.75
C VAL A 129 12.24 21.09 16.62
N GLN A 130 13.49 20.92 16.22
CA GLN A 130 14.40 22.03 15.94
C GLN A 130 14.32 22.46 14.48
N VAL A 131 14.25 23.77 14.24
CA VAL A 131 14.28 24.36 12.89
C VAL A 131 15.66 24.12 12.26
N GLY A 132 15.68 23.56 11.06
CA GLY A 132 16.92 23.22 10.35
C GLY A 132 17.51 21.86 10.74
N ASN A 133 16.83 21.07 11.59
CA ASN A 133 17.14 19.65 11.80
C ASN A 133 16.49 18.80 10.70
N PHE A 134 17.25 17.86 10.14
CA PHE A 134 16.84 17.03 9.00
C PHE A 134 16.73 15.54 9.32
N ASP A 135 16.77 15.15 10.59
CA ASP A 135 16.82 13.74 10.99
C ASP A 135 15.58 12.95 10.57
N ALA A 136 14.43 13.63 10.45
CA ALA A 136 13.21 13.06 9.91
C ALA A 136 13.35 12.54 8.46
N LEU A 137 14.42 12.94 7.75
CA LEU A 137 14.71 12.57 6.37
C LEU A 137 15.78 11.49 6.25
N ASN A 138 16.32 11.00 7.37
CA ASN A 138 17.35 9.99 7.38
C ASN A 138 16.87 8.64 6.83
N LYS A 139 17.80 7.96 6.18
CA LYS A 139 17.75 6.54 5.80
C LYS A 139 17.92 5.67 7.05
N ARG A 140 17.82 4.36 6.84
CA ARG A 140 18.03 3.35 7.89
C ARG A 140 19.36 3.45 8.65
N ASP A 141 20.41 3.93 7.99
CA ASP A 141 21.74 4.10 8.60
C ASP A 141 21.91 5.42 9.36
N GLY A 142 20.85 6.24 9.46
CA GLY A 142 20.91 7.55 10.11
C GLY A 142 21.49 8.66 9.22
N SER A 143 21.68 8.43 7.92
CA SER A 143 22.21 9.42 6.98
C SER A 143 21.21 9.85 5.92
N HIS A 144 21.51 10.91 5.18
CA HIS A 144 20.80 11.28 3.95
C HIS A 144 21.79 11.80 2.90
N ASN A 145 21.40 11.78 1.62
CA ASN A 145 22.26 12.25 0.51
C ASN A 145 21.80 13.57 -0.11
N TYR A 146 20.85 14.28 0.53
CA TYR A 146 20.26 15.46 -0.06
C TYR A 146 21.23 16.65 -0.05
N THR A 147 21.37 17.29 -1.21
CA THR A 147 22.29 18.41 -1.43
C THR A 147 21.64 19.77 -1.16
N ASN A 148 20.31 19.83 -1.15
CA ASN A 148 19.54 21.07 -1.12
C ASN A 148 19.02 21.47 0.27
N LEU A 149 19.35 20.72 1.33
CA LEU A 149 18.81 20.95 2.67
C LEU A 149 19.13 22.34 3.23
N ARG A 150 20.39 22.77 3.13
CA ARG A 150 20.81 24.08 3.65
C ARG A 150 20.26 25.24 2.81
N ALA A 151 20.00 25.03 1.53
CA ALA A 151 19.47 26.07 0.65
C ALA A 151 17.95 26.19 0.77
N ASP A 152 17.22 25.07 0.77
CA ASP A 152 15.77 25.06 0.55
C ASP A 152 14.98 24.74 1.83
N HIS A 153 15.65 24.20 2.86
CA HIS A 153 14.99 23.64 4.05
C HIS A 153 15.57 24.10 5.39
N ILE A 154 16.59 24.96 5.40
CA ILE A 154 17.23 25.43 6.64
C ILE A 154 16.28 26.16 7.59
N ASN A 155 15.25 26.80 7.03
CA ASN A 155 14.22 27.51 7.79
C ASN A 155 12.95 26.68 7.96
N LYS A 156 13.05 25.35 7.93
CA LYS A 156 11.92 24.45 8.14
C LYS A 156 12.13 23.60 9.38
N ALA A 157 11.07 23.41 10.15
CA ALA A 157 10.99 22.33 11.11
C ALA A 157 10.24 21.16 10.46
N ILE A 158 10.81 19.96 10.51
CA ILE A 158 10.31 18.80 9.76
C ILE A 158 10.02 17.67 10.74
N ILE A 159 8.76 17.24 10.79
CA ILE A 159 8.32 16.11 11.62
C ILE A 159 7.83 14.99 10.70
N LYS A 160 8.37 13.78 10.87
CA LYS A 160 7.82 12.56 10.26
C LYS A 160 6.99 11.82 11.31
N LEU A 161 5.75 11.49 11.01
CA LEU A 161 4.83 10.84 11.95
C LEU A 161 3.90 9.85 11.26
N GLN A 162 3.32 8.92 12.02
CA GLN A 162 2.23 8.06 11.56
C GLN A 162 0.91 8.52 12.18
N LEU A 163 -0.14 8.56 11.37
CA LEU A 163 -1.49 8.98 11.77
C LEU A 163 -2.22 7.88 12.56
N ARG A 164 -1.63 7.46 13.68
CA ARG A 164 -2.16 6.39 14.52
C ARG A 164 -1.66 6.51 15.96
N PRO A 165 -2.41 5.96 16.94
CA PRO A 165 -1.90 5.75 18.28
C PRO A 165 -0.92 4.56 18.32
N ASP A 166 -0.32 4.32 19.47
CA ASP A 166 0.56 3.18 19.75
C ASP A 166 -0.22 1.87 19.96
N GLY A 167 -1.40 1.96 20.58
CA GLY A 167 -2.21 0.80 20.94
C GLY A 167 -3.26 0.41 19.89
N ARG A 168 -3.38 -0.89 19.62
CA ARG A 168 -4.40 -1.46 18.73
C ARG A 168 -5.83 -1.12 19.15
N ALA A 169 -6.14 -1.19 20.46
CA ALA A 169 -7.48 -0.93 20.97
C ALA A 169 -7.95 0.49 20.66
N THR A 170 -7.11 1.50 20.92
CA THR A 170 -7.41 2.91 20.62
C THR A 170 -7.55 3.15 19.11
N PHE A 171 -6.73 2.49 18.30
CA PHE A 171 -6.87 2.56 16.84
C PHE A 171 -8.21 1.99 16.35
N ASP A 172 -8.62 0.85 16.89
CA ASP A 172 -9.91 0.24 16.57
C ASP A 172 -11.07 1.16 16.97
N GLU A 173 -11.03 1.78 18.15
CA GLU A 173 -12.01 2.80 18.57
C GLU A 173 -12.09 3.99 17.61
N TRP A 174 -10.94 4.58 17.24
CA TRP A 174 -10.89 5.70 16.30
C TRP A 174 -11.53 5.31 14.97
N SER A 175 -11.19 4.13 14.47
CA SER A 175 -11.68 3.68 13.18
C SER A 175 -13.14 3.24 13.17
N GLN A 176 -13.64 2.66 14.25
CA GLN A 176 -15.05 2.34 14.42
C GLN A 176 -15.89 3.61 14.39
N ARG A 177 -15.46 4.65 15.11
CA ARG A 177 -16.18 5.94 15.17
C ARG A 177 -16.11 6.69 13.85
N LEU A 178 -14.93 6.67 13.20
CA LEU A 178 -14.76 7.29 11.89
C LEU A 178 -15.61 6.57 10.82
N ALA A 179 -15.73 5.25 10.89
CA ALA A 179 -16.47 4.41 9.94
C ALA A 179 -16.08 4.73 8.49
N ASP A 180 -17.03 5.14 7.64
CA ASP A 180 -16.77 5.62 6.26
C ASP A 180 -16.63 7.15 6.17
N GLY A 181 -16.66 7.84 7.31
CA GLY A 181 -16.53 9.27 7.43
C GLY A 181 -15.08 9.77 7.38
N SER A 182 -14.93 11.04 7.73
CA SER A 182 -13.66 11.77 7.67
C SER A 182 -13.57 12.79 8.81
N ILE A 183 -12.35 13.11 9.25
CA ILE A 183 -12.10 14.15 10.26
C ILE A 183 -11.00 15.10 9.79
N ASN A 184 -11.15 16.40 10.03
CA ASN A 184 -10.07 17.36 9.78
C ASN A 184 -9.17 17.46 10.99
N LEU A 185 -7.90 17.74 10.77
CA LEU A 185 -6.93 17.99 11.84
C LEU A 185 -6.54 19.46 11.90
N GLU A 186 -6.38 19.95 13.12
CA GLU A 186 -5.85 21.26 13.46
C GLU A 186 -4.47 21.10 14.08
N VAL A 187 -3.61 22.10 13.88
CA VAL A 187 -2.25 22.10 14.42
C VAL A 187 -2.02 23.38 15.20
N ALA A 188 -1.65 23.24 16.48
CA ALA A 188 -1.19 24.37 17.29
C ALA A 188 0.33 24.28 17.50
N VAL A 189 1.00 25.42 17.35
CA VAL A 189 2.45 25.53 17.40
C VAL A 189 2.87 26.68 18.32
N GLU A 190 3.92 26.48 19.08
CA GLU A 190 4.51 27.50 19.97
C GLU A 190 6.02 27.29 20.02
N ARG A 191 6.79 28.36 20.27
CA ARG A 191 8.22 28.20 20.57
C ARG A 191 8.41 27.50 21.91
N THR A 192 9.31 26.52 21.96
CA THR A 192 9.59 25.75 23.19
C THR A 192 10.08 26.64 24.34
N ASP A 193 10.81 27.72 24.02
CA ASP A 193 11.30 28.67 25.03
C ASP A 193 10.24 29.68 25.52
N ASN A 194 9.00 29.61 25.00
CA ASN A 194 7.88 30.51 25.30
C ASN A 194 8.16 31.99 25.02
N ASN A 195 9.15 32.30 24.19
CA ASN A 195 9.36 33.67 23.74
C ASN A 195 8.33 34.02 22.65
N PRO A 196 7.99 35.31 22.47
CA PRO A 196 7.06 35.75 21.43
C PRO A 196 7.44 35.27 20.03
N CYS A 197 6.43 35.06 19.18
CA CYS A 197 6.57 34.68 17.78
C CYS A 197 5.44 35.27 16.94
N ALA A 198 5.71 35.62 15.70
CA ALA A 198 4.67 35.96 14.73
C ALA A 198 4.11 34.68 14.06
N TYR A 199 2.82 34.69 13.76
CA TYR A 199 2.13 33.56 13.12
C TYR A 199 1.42 34.00 11.84
N LYS A 200 1.42 33.15 10.80
CA LYS A 200 0.82 33.45 9.49
C LYS A 200 1.34 34.79 8.96
N ASP A 201 0.45 35.68 8.52
CA ASP A 201 0.74 37.05 8.07
C ASP A 201 0.67 38.09 9.20
N GLY A 202 0.72 37.68 10.47
CA GLY A 202 0.68 38.60 11.63
C GLY A 202 1.85 39.59 11.63
N GLN A 203 1.61 40.83 12.02
CA GLN A 203 2.62 41.91 11.93
C GLN A 203 3.43 42.10 13.23
N GLU A 204 3.16 41.29 14.25
CA GLU A 204 3.76 41.40 15.58
C GLU A 204 4.11 40.01 16.13
N GLU A 205 5.15 39.94 16.96
CA GLU A 205 5.43 38.77 17.78
C GLU A 205 4.54 38.77 19.02
N VAL A 206 3.79 37.69 19.21
CA VAL A 206 2.86 37.53 20.34
C VAL A 206 3.26 36.34 21.21
N ASN A 207 2.92 36.42 22.49
CA ASN A 207 3.09 35.28 23.41
C ASN A 207 1.97 34.25 23.19
N GLY A 208 2.29 32.97 23.39
CA GLY A 208 1.34 31.87 23.26
C GLY A 208 1.39 31.22 21.88
N ALA A 209 0.50 30.24 21.66
CA ALA A 209 0.48 29.40 20.47
C ALA A 209 -0.29 30.02 19.29
N GLY A 210 0.18 29.74 18.07
CA GLY A 210 -0.56 29.95 16.84
C GLY A 210 -1.28 28.68 16.40
N THR A 211 -2.48 28.80 15.84
CA THR A 211 -3.25 27.68 15.28
C THR A 211 -3.28 27.75 13.75
N PHE A 212 -3.14 26.59 13.11
CA PHE A 212 -3.13 26.38 11.67
C PHE A 212 -4.06 25.23 11.29
N LEU A 213 -4.46 25.19 10.02
CA LEU A 213 -5.39 24.20 9.46
C LEU A 213 -6.78 24.22 10.14
N ASP A 214 -7.15 25.36 10.72
CA ASP A 214 -8.37 25.61 11.48
C ASP A 214 -9.51 26.25 10.67
N ASP A 215 -9.29 26.46 9.37
CA ASP A 215 -10.26 27.05 8.45
C ASP A 215 -10.38 26.25 7.13
N ASP A 216 -11.25 26.72 6.22
CA ASP A 216 -11.56 26.04 4.95
C ASP A 216 -10.51 26.22 3.85
N THR A 217 -9.45 27.01 4.08
CA THR A 217 -8.50 27.36 3.01
C THR A 217 -7.55 26.21 2.67
N ALA A 218 -7.09 25.46 3.68
CA ALA A 218 -6.12 24.38 3.53
C ALA A 218 -6.37 23.26 4.56
N ARG A 219 -7.55 22.63 4.55
CA ARG A 219 -7.85 21.54 5.50
C ARG A 219 -7.02 20.30 5.21
N PHE A 220 -6.56 19.64 6.26
CA PHE A 220 -6.02 18.28 6.17
C PHE A 220 -7.03 17.28 6.73
N ARG A 221 -7.39 16.28 5.92
CA ARG A 221 -8.47 15.34 6.23
C ARG A 221 -7.96 13.91 6.37
N VAL A 222 -8.46 13.21 7.39
CA VAL A 222 -8.10 11.84 7.72
C VAL A 222 -9.28 10.88 7.53
N VAL A 223 -8.97 9.88 6.71
CA VAL A 223 -9.62 8.66 6.25
C VAL A 223 -9.59 7.42 7.13
N ASN A 224 -10.66 6.63 7.23
CA ASN A 224 -10.54 5.22 7.63
C ASN A 224 -10.48 4.28 6.42
N LYS A 225 -9.33 3.63 6.17
CA LYS A 225 -9.14 2.58 5.15
C LYS A 225 -8.11 1.56 5.61
N ASN A 226 -8.07 0.39 4.97
CA ASN A 226 -6.93 -0.52 5.09
C ASN A 226 -5.81 -0.02 4.17
N ILE A 227 -4.55 -0.10 4.61
CA ILE A 227 -3.41 0.29 3.77
C ILE A 227 -2.38 -0.82 3.68
N TYR A 228 -1.79 -0.95 2.50
CA TYR A 228 -0.56 -1.70 2.26
C TYR A 228 0.52 -0.72 1.83
N THR A 229 1.62 -0.71 2.57
CA THR A 229 2.83 0.06 2.25
C THR A 229 3.86 -0.92 1.70
N ILE A 230 4.20 -0.78 0.42
CA ILE A 230 5.06 -1.67 -0.35
C ILE A 230 6.34 -0.91 -0.69
N TYR A 231 7.51 -1.46 -0.38
CA TYR A 231 8.81 -0.85 -0.65
C TYR A 231 9.54 -1.60 -1.76
N HIS A 232 10.16 -0.85 -2.68
CA HIS A 232 11.17 -1.39 -3.58
C HIS A 232 12.32 -2.05 -2.78
N GLY A 233 12.87 -3.15 -3.29
CA GLY A 233 13.91 -3.93 -2.59
C GLY A 233 15.18 -3.13 -2.24
N SER A 234 15.53 -2.15 -3.06
CA SER A 234 16.68 -1.26 -2.84
C SER A 234 16.38 0.02 -2.05
N ASN A 235 15.13 0.24 -1.60
CA ASN A 235 14.78 1.45 -0.87
C ASN A 235 15.50 1.48 0.49
N THR A 236 16.43 2.44 0.66
CA THR A 236 17.24 2.59 1.88
C THR A 236 16.52 3.30 3.04
N TYR A 237 15.33 3.83 2.80
CA TYR A 237 14.46 4.48 3.77
C TYR A 237 13.40 3.52 4.34
N ASN A 238 13.30 2.30 3.80
CA ASN A 238 12.50 1.24 4.38
C ASN A 238 13.08 0.81 5.74
N THR A 239 12.29 1.01 6.79
CA THR A 239 12.65 0.70 8.18
C THR A 239 11.85 -0.47 8.76
N LEU A 240 11.18 -1.25 7.93
CA LEU A 240 10.50 -2.47 8.37
C LEU A 240 11.49 -3.48 8.94
N ALA A 241 11.02 -4.39 9.80
CA ALA A 241 11.89 -5.41 10.40
C ALA A 241 12.57 -6.31 9.36
N GLU A 242 13.73 -6.86 9.74
CA GLU A 242 14.38 -7.90 8.97
C GLU A 242 13.60 -9.21 9.04
N ASN A 243 13.66 -9.99 7.97
CA ASN A 243 13.15 -11.34 7.89
C ASN A 243 14.23 -12.32 8.39
N ASN A 244 13.83 -13.57 8.65
CA ASN A 244 14.73 -14.59 9.19
C ASN A 244 15.88 -14.97 8.24
N THR A 245 15.86 -14.50 7.00
CA THR A 245 16.90 -14.72 5.98
C THR A 245 17.85 -13.51 5.84
N GLY A 246 17.74 -12.50 6.70
CA GLY A 246 18.59 -11.30 6.69
C GLY A 246 18.17 -10.21 5.69
N GLY A 247 17.10 -10.42 4.92
CA GLY A 247 16.50 -9.42 4.04
C GLY A 247 15.49 -8.57 4.79
N ARG A 248 15.35 -7.29 4.45
CA ARG A 248 14.30 -6.45 5.05
C ARG A 248 12.93 -6.81 4.50
N ARG A 249 11.90 -6.83 5.36
CA ARG A 249 10.51 -6.97 4.88
C ARG A 249 10.19 -5.84 3.91
N ARG A 250 9.49 -6.17 2.83
CA ARG A 250 9.12 -5.21 1.78
C ARG A 250 7.72 -4.64 1.93
N ILE A 251 6.90 -5.23 2.79
CA ILE A 251 5.49 -4.87 2.90
C ILE A 251 5.09 -4.82 4.38
N GLN A 252 4.31 -3.80 4.72
CA GLN A 252 3.59 -3.68 5.98
C GLN A 252 2.14 -3.33 5.68
N LYS A 253 1.22 -3.81 6.52
CA LYS A 253 -0.18 -3.45 6.45
C LYS A 253 -0.65 -2.73 7.71
N VAL A 254 -1.66 -1.91 7.54
CA VAL A 254 -2.50 -1.44 8.64
C VAL A 254 -3.92 -1.91 8.35
N GLN A 255 -4.37 -2.87 9.15
CA GLN A 255 -5.66 -3.50 9.01
C GLN A 255 -6.72 -2.73 9.78
N ASN A 256 -7.74 -2.31 9.04
CA ASN A 256 -8.93 -1.71 9.58
C ASN A 256 -10.14 -2.65 9.46
N ALA A 257 -10.65 -3.12 10.60
CA ALA A 257 -11.81 -4.00 10.64
C ALA A 257 -13.12 -3.28 10.24
N HIS A 258 -13.16 -1.96 10.36
CA HIS A 258 -14.34 -1.13 10.12
C HIS A 258 -14.36 -0.47 8.74
N SER A 259 -13.45 -0.85 7.84
CA SER A 259 -13.43 -0.40 6.45
C SER A 259 -13.36 -1.58 5.51
N THR A 260 -14.12 -1.53 4.41
CA THR A 260 -14.08 -2.49 3.30
C THR A 260 -13.19 -2.02 2.15
N GLU A 261 -12.51 -0.88 2.28
CA GLU A 261 -11.62 -0.39 1.25
C GLU A 261 -10.15 -0.60 1.63
N VAL A 262 -9.36 -0.95 0.62
CA VAL A 262 -7.92 -1.22 0.71
C VAL A 262 -7.19 -0.33 -0.29
N ILE A 263 -6.16 0.38 0.16
CA ILE A 263 -5.31 1.22 -0.68
C ILE A 263 -3.88 0.67 -0.68
N TYR A 264 -3.29 0.56 -1.87
CA TYR A 264 -1.92 0.09 -2.06
C TYR A 264 -1.02 1.28 -2.38
N PHE A 265 -0.03 1.52 -1.52
CA PHE A 265 1.03 2.51 -1.73
C PHE A 265 2.33 1.80 -2.03
N TYR A 266 3.02 2.21 -3.09
CA TYR A 266 4.34 1.76 -3.44
C TYR A 266 5.36 2.87 -3.22
N TYR A 267 6.49 2.55 -2.61
CA TYR A 267 7.60 3.45 -2.38
C TYR A 267 8.77 2.98 -3.23
N ASP A 268 9.17 3.82 -4.19
CA ASP A 268 10.23 3.49 -5.14
C ASP A 268 11.62 3.38 -4.47
N GLN A 269 12.66 3.12 -5.25
CA GLN A 269 14.04 3.04 -4.74
C GLN A 269 14.50 4.32 -4.02
N ASN A 270 13.93 5.47 -4.39
CA ASN A 270 14.25 6.78 -3.83
C ASN A 270 13.30 7.16 -2.69
N ASP A 271 12.32 6.33 -2.31
CA ASP A 271 11.29 6.60 -1.30
C ASP A 271 10.23 7.63 -1.71
N ASN A 272 10.01 7.79 -3.02
CA ASN A 272 8.83 8.49 -3.53
C ASN A 272 7.58 7.63 -3.34
N GLU A 273 6.52 8.23 -2.82
CA GLU A 273 5.22 7.57 -2.68
C GLU A 273 4.44 7.55 -4.00
N HIS A 274 3.93 6.37 -4.36
CA HIS A 274 3.02 6.12 -5.46
C HIS A 274 1.72 5.50 -4.91
N ARG A 275 0.59 6.18 -5.05
CA ARG A 275 -0.73 5.59 -4.75
C ARG A 275 -1.14 4.75 -5.96
N ILE A 276 -0.97 3.43 -5.86
CA ILE A 276 -1.13 2.52 -7.00
C ILE A 276 -2.60 2.33 -7.38
N CYS A 277 -3.42 1.89 -6.42
CA CYS A 277 -4.85 1.68 -6.64
C CYS A 277 -5.60 1.55 -5.31
N ALA A 278 -6.93 1.67 -5.36
CA ALA A 278 -7.84 1.32 -4.27
C ALA A 278 -8.77 0.18 -4.71
N ARG A 279 -9.11 -0.74 -3.79
CA ARG A 279 -10.02 -1.86 -4.04
C ARG A 279 -10.98 -2.05 -2.88
N THR A 280 -12.22 -2.40 -3.19
CA THR A 280 -13.14 -3.00 -2.22
C THR A 280 -12.68 -4.42 -1.89
N LYS A 281 -12.53 -4.72 -0.60
CA LYS A 281 -12.37 -6.07 -0.07
C LYS A 281 -13.73 -6.67 0.24
N GLU A 282 -13.90 -7.93 -0.11
CA GLU A 282 -15.09 -8.72 0.19
C GLU A 282 -14.68 -9.86 1.11
N SER A 283 -15.40 -10.03 2.22
CA SER A 283 -15.18 -11.15 3.14
C SER A 283 -16.10 -12.29 2.75
N VAL A 284 -15.52 -13.40 2.29
CA VAL A 284 -16.27 -14.59 1.82
C VAL A 284 -15.94 -15.81 2.66
N THR A 285 -16.88 -16.74 2.78
CA THR A 285 -16.61 -18.00 3.50
C THR A 285 -15.48 -18.77 2.81
N ARG A 286 -14.51 -19.25 3.59
CA ARG A 286 -13.42 -20.05 3.06
C ARG A 286 -13.95 -21.30 2.37
N LYS A 287 -13.29 -21.69 1.29
CA LYS A 287 -13.55 -22.93 0.56
C LYS A 287 -12.40 -23.91 0.77
N ARG A 288 -12.72 -25.19 0.63
CA ARG A 288 -11.73 -26.25 0.44
C ARG A 288 -12.12 -27.11 -0.75
N ARG A 289 -11.13 -27.61 -1.48
CA ARG A 289 -11.34 -28.63 -2.49
C ARG A 289 -11.67 -29.97 -1.82
N VAL A 290 -12.63 -30.69 -2.39
CA VAL A 290 -13.07 -32.03 -1.96
C VAL A 290 -13.03 -32.92 -3.19
N ASN A 291 -12.28 -34.03 -3.11
CA ASN A 291 -12.13 -35.00 -4.21
C ASN A 291 -13.14 -36.15 -4.09
N THR A 292 -14.35 -35.84 -3.63
CA THR A 292 -15.46 -36.78 -3.53
C THR A 292 -16.75 -36.05 -3.86
N ILE A 293 -17.62 -36.74 -4.60
CA ILE A 293 -18.96 -36.23 -4.88
C ILE A 293 -19.76 -36.30 -3.57
N PRO A 294 -20.19 -35.16 -2.98
CA PRO A 294 -20.96 -35.19 -1.75
C PRO A 294 -22.28 -35.98 -1.97
N PRO A 295 -22.76 -36.78 -1.02
CA PRO A 295 -24.07 -37.42 -1.11
C PRO A 295 -25.18 -36.39 -1.35
N VAL A 296 -26.20 -36.72 -2.15
CA VAL A 296 -27.30 -35.78 -2.48
C VAL A 296 -27.94 -35.19 -1.22
N ALA A 297 -28.18 -36.01 -0.20
CA ALA A 297 -28.74 -35.60 1.08
C ALA A 297 -27.86 -34.58 1.85
N GLN A 298 -26.57 -34.50 1.51
CA GLN A 298 -25.59 -33.61 2.14
C GLN A 298 -25.26 -32.38 1.29
N ARG A 299 -25.80 -32.24 0.08
CA ARG A 299 -25.53 -31.08 -0.79
C ARG A 299 -26.36 -29.85 -0.39
N GLY A 300 -27.44 -30.01 0.35
CA GLY A 300 -28.43 -28.92 0.55
C GLY A 300 -29.30 -28.71 -0.69
N THR A 301 -30.04 -27.61 -0.72
CA THR A 301 -30.93 -27.27 -1.83
C THR A 301 -30.12 -26.63 -2.96
N LEU A 302 -30.33 -27.04 -4.21
CA LEU A 302 -29.73 -26.38 -5.37
C LEU A 302 -30.24 -24.93 -5.45
N LEU A 303 -29.34 -23.96 -5.38
CA LEU A 303 -29.66 -22.54 -5.49
C LEU A 303 -29.50 -22.04 -6.92
N GLU A 304 -28.41 -22.44 -7.57
CA GLU A 304 -28.02 -21.91 -8.88
C GLU A 304 -27.31 -22.98 -9.70
N THR A 305 -27.45 -22.89 -11.03
CA THR A 305 -26.57 -23.58 -11.98
C THR A 305 -25.96 -22.52 -12.89
N ILE A 306 -24.64 -22.33 -12.77
CA ILE A 306 -23.87 -21.43 -13.61
C ILE A 306 -23.48 -22.21 -14.87
N ASP A 307 -23.79 -21.67 -16.04
CA ASP A 307 -23.45 -22.26 -17.34
C ASP A 307 -22.20 -21.58 -17.93
N TYR A 308 -21.13 -22.34 -18.10
CA TYR A 308 -19.87 -21.88 -18.69
C TYR A 308 -19.72 -22.25 -20.18
N THR A 309 -20.77 -22.75 -20.83
CA THR A 309 -20.71 -23.16 -22.24
C THR A 309 -20.27 -22.02 -23.16
N ALA A 310 -20.84 -20.83 -22.99
CA ALA A 310 -20.43 -19.64 -23.75
C ALA A 310 -18.99 -19.23 -23.45
N ASN A 311 -18.55 -19.35 -22.19
CA ASN A 311 -17.19 -19.04 -21.75
C ASN A 311 -16.15 -19.95 -22.40
N ARG A 312 -16.45 -21.24 -22.45
CA ARG A 312 -15.60 -22.23 -23.11
C ARG A 312 -15.58 -22.04 -24.61
N ALA A 313 -16.72 -21.71 -25.23
CA ALA A 313 -16.76 -21.35 -26.65
C ALA A 313 -15.93 -20.10 -26.96
N ALA A 314 -15.85 -19.16 -26.02
CA ALA A 314 -14.97 -18.01 -26.09
C ALA A 314 -13.49 -18.33 -25.83
N GLY A 315 -13.14 -19.57 -25.44
CA GLY A 315 -11.76 -20.04 -25.26
C GLY A 315 -11.24 -19.99 -23.81
N GLU A 316 -12.09 -19.87 -22.80
CA GLU A 316 -11.66 -19.96 -21.39
C GLU A 316 -11.21 -21.38 -21.01
N ASN A 317 -10.14 -21.48 -20.21
CA ASN A 317 -9.63 -22.75 -19.70
C ASN A 317 -10.42 -23.17 -18.44
N ILE A 318 -11.67 -23.55 -18.66
CA ILE A 318 -12.60 -24.03 -17.62
C ILE A 318 -13.00 -25.47 -17.97
N ASP A 319 -12.70 -26.43 -17.10
CA ASP A 319 -13.07 -27.84 -17.34
C ASP A 319 -14.58 -28.11 -17.24
N ALA A 320 -15.36 -27.24 -16.58
CA ALA A 320 -16.77 -27.45 -16.27
C ALA A 320 -17.64 -26.82 -17.36
N HIS A 321 -18.65 -27.56 -17.81
CA HIS A 321 -19.75 -26.96 -18.58
C HIS A 321 -20.74 -26.25 -17.65
N TYR A 322 -21.00 -26.84 -16.48
CA TYR A 322 -21.96 -26.32 -15.51
C TYR A 322 -21.33 -26.36 -14.13
N LEU A 323 -21.71 -25.42 -13.27
CA LEU A 323 -21.37 -25.42 -11.86
C LEU A 323 -22.65 -25.29 -11.03
N ARG A 324 -22.95 -26.31 -10.23
CA ARG A 324 -24.13 -26.37 -9.38
C ARG A 324 -23.78 -25.83 -8.00
N VAL A 325 -24.43 -24.75 -7.59
CA VAL A 325 -24.22 -24.09 -6.30
C VAL A 325 -25.38 -24.43 -5.37
N TYR A 326 -25.06 -24.90 -4.16
CA TYR A 326 -26.05 -25.35 -3.20
C TYR A 326 -26.09 -24.49 -1.93
N SER A 327 -27.21 -24.57 -1.20
CA SER A 327 -27.51 -23.71 -0.05
C SER A 327 -26.59 -23.87 1.15
N ASN A 328 -25.87 -25.00 1.25
CA ASN A 328 -24.83 -25.19 2.27
C ASN A 328 -23.45 -24.67 1.82
N GLY A 329 -23.38 -23.97 0.68
CA GLY A 329 -22.15 -23.42 0.09
C GLY A 329 -21.30 -24.43 -0.69
N THR A 330 -21.75 -25.68 -0.80
CA THR A 330 -21.11 -26.69 -1.66
C THR A 330 -21.34 -26.33 -3.12
N LEU A 331 -20.31 -26.50 -3.96
CA LEU A 331 -20.40 -26.31 -5.39
C LEU A 331 -19.54 -27.31 -6.16
N GLY A 332 -19.98 -27.71 -7.35
CA GLY A 332 -19.27 -28.67 -8.19
C GLY A 332 -19.93 -28.84 -9.55
N ASP A 333 -19.21 -29.49 -10.47
CA ASP A 333 -19.69 -29.67 -11.85
C ASP A 333 -20.82 -30.70 -11.99
N GLY A 334 -21.06 -31.46 -10.91
CA GLY A 334 -22.09 -32.47 -10.85
C GLY A 334 -21.81 -33.76 -11.62
N ALA A 335 -20.61 -33.90 -12.20
CA ALA A 335 -20.21 -35.01 -13.06
C ALA A 335 -18.88 -35.64 -12.65
N THR A 336 -17.98 -34.87 -12.03
CA THR A 336 -16.67 -35.33 -11.57
C THR A 336 -16.53 -35.21 -10.05
N ASP A 337 -15.42 -35.71 -9.52
CA ASP A 337 -15.03 -35.59 -8.11
C ASP A 337 -14.49 -34.19 -7.75
N LYS A 338 -14.62 -33.21 -8.65
CA LYS A 338 -14.08 -31.86 -8.50
C LYS A 338 -15.05 -30.91 -7.76
N TRP A 339 -15.18 -31.06 -6.44
CA TRP A 339 -16.14 -30.31 -5.61
C TRP A 339 -15.47 -29.35 -4.64
N TYR A 340 -16.19 -28.32 -4.20
CA TYR A 340 -15.77 -27.42 -3.14
C TYR A 340 -16.83 -27.38 -2.05
N ALA A 341 -16.36 -27.31 -0.81
CA ALA A 341 -17.21 -27.15 0.36
C ALA A 341 -16.73 -25.96 1.18
N ASN A 342 -17.64 -25.37 1.95
CA ASN A 342 -17.28 -24.37 2.94
C ASN A 342 -16.32 -24.96 3.99
N GLN A 343 -15.39 -24.14 4.43
CA GLN A 343 -14.51 -24.36 5.57
C GLN A 343 -14.84 -23.31 6.64
N PRO A 344 -14.65 -23.61 7.94
CA PRO A 344 -14.78 -22.59 8.98
C PRO A 344 -13.90 -21.37 8.71
N GLY A 345 -14.45 -20.19 9.00
CA GLY A 345 -13.78 -18.90 8.83
C GLY A 345 -14.04 -18.25 7.48
N ASN A 346 -13.61 -16.99 7.38
CA ASN A 346 -13.71 -16.18 6.18
C ASN A 346 -12.32 -15.87 5.62
N VAL A 347 -12.29 -15.47 4.36
CA VAL A 347 -11.12 -14.92 3.69
C VAL A 347 -11.52 -13.60 3.03
N ASP A 348 -10.66 -12.60 3.17
CA ASP A 348 -10.83 -11.33 2.48
C ASP A 348 -10.24 -11.44 1.08
N MET A 349 -11.01 -10.99 0.09
CA MET A 349 -10.69 -11.07 -1.33
C MET A 349 -10.79 -9.69 -1.97
N VAL A 350 -9.92 -9.41 -2.95
CA VAL A 350 -10.01 -8.25 -3.83
C VAL A 350 -10.01 -8.71 -5.28
N ASN A 351 -10.73 -7.98 -6.13
CA ASN A 351 -10.67 -8.18 -7.58
C ASN A 351 -9.43 -7.47 -8.15
N MET A 352 -8.63 -8.21 -8.90
CA MET A 352 -7.41 -7.74 -9.57
C MET A 352 -7.69 -7.08 -10.93
N ASP A 353 -8.90 -7.21 -11.47
CA ASP A 353 -9.30 -6.49 -12.68
C ASP A 353 -9.69 -5.06 -12.31
N ILE A 354 -8.76 -4.12 -12.48
CA ILE A 354 -8.91 -2.72 -12.10
C ILE A 354 -9.61 -1.94 -13.20
N ILE A 355 -9.28 -2.22 -14.46
CA ILE A 355 -9.90 -1.59 -15.62
C ILE A 355 -11.35 -2.10 -15.82
N GLY A 356 -11.70 -3.25 -15.23
CA GLY A 356 -13.06 -3.80 -15.27
C GLY A 356 -13.38 -4.47 -16.60
N ASN A 357 -12.41 -5.22 -17.14
CA ASN A 357 -12.55 -5.85 -18.45
C ASN A 357 -13.55 -7.02 -18.41
N ALA A 358 -14.74 -6.81 -18.95
CA ALA A 358 -15.75 -7.87 -19.07
C ALA A 358 -15.30 -9.05 -19.96
N GLY A 359 -14.26 -8.86 -20.77
CA GLY A 359 -13.78 -9.77 -21.78
C GLY A 359 -13.13 -11.04 -21.23
N VAL A 360 -13.41 -12.15 -21.92
CA VAL A 360 -12.87 -13.48 -21.65
C VAL A 360 -12.56 -14.19 -22.97
N GLY A 361 -11.51 -15.02 -23.00
CA GLY A 361 -11.09 -15.75 -24.20
C GLY A 361 -9.58 -15.90 -24.36
N PRO A 362 -9.10 -16.27 -25.57
CA PRO A 362 -7.69 -16.52 -25.85
C PRO A 362 -6.82 -15.27 -25.99
N GLN A 363 -7.45 -14.11 -26.19
CA GLN A 363 -6.74 -12.84 -26.20
C GLN A 363 -6.33 -12.43 -24.78
N ILE A 364 -5.24 -11.67 -24.70
CA ILE A 364 -4.80 -11.06 -23.46
C ILE A 364 -5.68 -9.82 -23.20
N PHE A 365 -6.27 -9.77 -22.02
CA PHE A 365 -7.04 -8.63 -21.54
C PHE A 365 -6.21 -7.86 -20.52
N GLU A 366 -6.00 -6.57 -20.75
CA GLU A 366 -5.36 -5.72 -19.76
C GLU A 366 -6.26 -5.53 -18.55
N ALA A 367 -5.71 -5.80 -17.38
CA ALA A 367 -6.38 -5.73 -16.10
C ALA A 367 -5.96 -4.48 -15.33
N PHE A 368 -4.70 -4.06 -15.52
CA PHE A 368 -4.14 -2.88 -14.87
C PHE A 368 -2.94 -2.33 -15.64
N ASN A 369 -2.81 -1.00 -15.64
CA ASN A 369 -1.72 -0.27 -16.29
C ASN A 369 -1.47 1.05 -15.55
N TYR A 370 -0.77 0.96 -14.42
CA TYR A 370 -0.22 2.13 -13.74
C TYR A 370 1.06 2.57 -14.46
N ASN A 371 1.19 3.85 -14.79
CA ASN A 371 2.40 4.41 -15.41
C ASN A 371 2.55 5.88 -15.02
N GLN A 372 3.25 6.15 -13.92
CA GLN A 372 3.48 7.50 -13.42
C GLN A 372 4.87 7.63 -12.80
N ASN A 373 5.56 8.74 -13.09
CA ASN A 373 6.84 9.12 -12.48
C ASN A 373 7.89 7.99 -12.46
N GLY A 374 7.99 7.25 -13.57
CA GLY A 374 8.98 6.17 -13.73
C GLY A 374 8.61 4.84 -13.07
N VAL A 375 7.49 4.76 -12.33
CA VAL A 375 6.93 3.49 -11.83
C VAL A 375 5.86 3.01 -12.81
N ILE A 376 6.00 1.77 -13.26
CA ILE A 376 5.01 1.13 -14.13
C ILE A 376 4.63 -0.23 -13.56
N ILE A 377 3.34 -0.47 -13.42
CA ILE A 377 2.77 -1.76 -13.03
C ILE A 377 1.74 -2.13 -14.09
N ARG A 378 2.04 -3.18 -14.85
CA ARG A 378 1.20 -3.59 -15.97
C ARG A 378 1.00 -5.10 -15.96
N TYR A 379 -0.25 -5.54 -15.94
CA TYR A 379 -0.58 -6.95 -16.09
C TYR A 379 -1.95 -7.17 -16.72
N GLY A 380 -2.12 -8.38 -17.23
CA GLY A 380 -3.35 -8.82 -17.85
C GLY A 380 -3.76 -10.24 -17.44
N PHE A 381 -4.92 -10.63 -17.93
CA PHE A 381 -5.44 -11.98 -17.81
C PHE A 381 -5.65 -12.59 -19.19
N GLN A 382 -5.55 -13.90 -19.27
CA GLN A 382 -5.99 -14.67 -20.43
C GLN A 382 -6.68 -15.95 -19.97
N HIS A 383 -7.60 -16.47 -20.80
CA HIS A 383 -8.27 -17.75 -20.58
C HIS A 383 -8.96 -17.92 -19.21
N THR A 384 -9.27 -16.84 -18.48
CA THR A 384 -9.69 -16.94 -17.07
C THR A 384 -10.61 -15.82 -16.59
N ARG A 385 -11.54 -16.21 -15.72
CA ARG A 385 -12.33 -15.34 -14.84
C ARG A 385 -11.88 -15.37 -13.39
N ARG A 386 -10.87 -16.18 -13.07
CA ARG A 386 -10.34 -16.30 -11.72
C ARG A 386 -9.43 -15.11 -11.41
N ARG A 387 -10.04 -13.95 -11.15
CA ARG A 387 -9.35 -12.65 -11.01
C ARG A 387 -9.38 -12.11 -9.58
N SER A 388 -9.68 -12.97 -8.62
CA SER A 388 -9.74 -12.62 -7.21
C SER A 388 -8.55 -13.22 -6.46
N ILE A 389 -8.00 -12.44 -5.54
CA ILE A 389 -6.84 -12.78 -4.73
C ILE A 389 -7.00 -12.20 -3.32
N GLN A 390 -6.26 -12.70 -2.33
CA GLN A 390 -6.20 -12.02 -1.04
C GLN A 390 -5.43 -10.69 -1.14
N PRO A 391 -5.83 -9.65 -0.37
CA PRO A 391 -5.14 -8.36 -0.34
C PRO A 391 -3.63 -8.45 -0.06
N ASP A 392 -3.23 -9.31 0.89
CA ASP A 392 -1.82 -9.53 1.24
C ASP A 392 -1.00 -9.98 0.01
N LEU A 393 -1.51 -10.99 -0.70
CA LEU A 393 -0.86 -11.54 -1.90
C LEU A 393 -0.87 -10.52 -3.04
N PHE A 394 -1.92 -9.71 -3.16
CA PHE A 394 -1.98 -8.67 -4.18
C PHE A 394 -0.92 -7.60 -3.97
N ALA A 395 -0.68 -7.18 -2.73
CA ALA A 395 0.39 -6.25 -2.41
C ALA A 395 1.76 -6.80 -2.82
N GLY A 396 2.03 -8.08 -2.55
CA GLY A 396 3.26 -8.74 -3.00
C GLY A 396 3.37 -8.83 -4.52
N PHE A 397 2.26 -9.10 -5.21
CA PHE A 397 2.22 -9.16 -6.67
C PHE A 397 2.51 -7.77 -7.27
N LEU A 398 1.81 -6.72 -6.83
CA LEU A 398 2.03 -5.34 -7.29
C LEU A 398 3.47 -4.88 -7.06
N GLY A 399 4.02 -5.13 -5.87
CA GLY A 399 5.41 -4.78 -5.55
C GLY A 399 6.42 -5.50 -6.44
N SER A 400 6.18 -6.79 -6.72
CA SER A 400 7.05 -7.59 -7.60
C SER A 400 7.07 -7.04 -9.01
N LEU A 401 5.90 -6.66 -9.55
CA LEU A 401 5.80 -6.10 -10.90
C LEU A 401 6.46 -4.73 -11.01
N ALA A 402 6.26 -3.87 -10.02
CA ALA A 402 6.88 -2.55 -9.97
C ALA A 402 8.41 -2.67 -9.97
N GLN A 403 8.97 -3.51 -9.08
CA GLN A 403 10.41 -3.71 -8.98
C GLN A 403 10.98 -4.34 -10.25
N PHE A 404 10.35 -5.39 -10.78
CA PHE A 404 10.80 -6.04 -12.02
C PHE A 404 10.92 -5.03 -13.16
N ARG A 405 9.97 -4.10 -13.28
CA ARG A 405 10.06 -3.05 -14.29
C ARG A 405 11.13 -2.01 -14.00
N GLN A 406 11.29 -1.58 -12.76
CA GLN A 406 12.32 -0.61 -12.36
C GLN A 406 13.75 -1.15 -12.54
N GLU A 407 13.94 -2.46 -12.45
CA GLU A 407 15.19 -3.15 -12.78
C GLU A 407 15.43 -3.28 -14.30
N GLY A 408 14.53 -2.72 -15.13
CA GLY A 408 14.70 -2.60 -16.59
C GLY A 408 13.98 -3.69 -17.40
N HIS A 409 13.18 -4.55 -16.77
CA HIS A 409 12.53 -5.66 -17.45
C HIS A 409 11.15 -5.27 -17.99
N THR A 410 10.96 -5.42 -19.30
CA THR A 410 9.81 -4.82 -19.99
C THR A 410 8.66 -5.76 -20.32
N HIS A 411 8.72 -7.02 -19.86
CA HIS A 411 7.72 -8.06 -20.13
C HIS A 411 6.33 -7.69 -19.65
N TYR A 412 5.33 -7.96 -20.51
CA TYR A 412 3.94 -7.89 -20.12
C TYR A 412 3.56 -9.14 -19.32
N ILE A 413 3.26 -8.97 -18.04
CA ILE A 413 2.92 -10.09 -17.15
C ILE A 413 1.45 -10.46 -17.33
N VAL A 414 1.19 -11.72 -17.65
CA VAL A 414 -0.15 -12.23 -17.91
C VAL A 414 -0.43 -13.40 -16.99
N SER A 415 -1.59 -13.40 -16.34
CA SER A 415 -2.03 -14.48 -15.47
C SER A 415 -3.09 -15.36 -16.13
N GLN A 416 -3.01 -16.67 -15.87
CA GLN A 416 -4.05 -17.67 -16.19
C GLN A 416 -5.07 -17.81 -15.04
N GLY A 417 -4.90 -17.02 -13.97
CA GLY A 417 -5.87 -16.82 -12.91
C GLY A 417 -5.38 -17.23 -11.54
N PHE A 418 -6.14 -16.78 -10.55
CA PHE A 418 -6.06 -17.04 -9.13
C PHE A 418 -7.35 -17.76 -8.70
N SER A 419 -8.24 -17.10 -7.94
CA SER A 419 -9.56 -17.65 -7.57
C SER A 419 -10.72 -16.87 -8.21
N TYR A 420 -11.91 -17.47 -8.17
CA TYR A 420 -13.16 -16.73 -8.32
C TYR A 420 -13.43 -15.87 -7.07
N ALA A 421 -14.37 -14.92 -7.20
CA ALA A 421 -14.76 -14.01 -6.11
C ALA A 421 -15.33 -14.75 -4.89
N ASP A 422 -15.94 -15.92 -5.09
CA ASP A 422 -16.49 -16.77 -4.03
C ASP A 422 -15.45 -17.69 -3.35
N ALA A 423 -14.15 -17.39 -3.54
CA ALA A 423 -13.01 -18.18 -3.09
C ALA A 423 -12.86 -19.59 -3.70
N SER A 424 -13.72 -20.00 -4.64
CA SER A 424 -13.54 -21.23 -5.39
C SER A 424 -12.52 -21.07 -6.52
N CYS A 425 -12.07 -22.17 -7.12
CA CYS A 425 -11.04 -22.11 -8.18
C CYS A 425 -11.15 -23.25 -9.20
N TYR A 426 -12.38 -23.65 -9.53
CA TYR A 426 -12.63 -24.80 -10.40
C TYR A 426 -11.81 -24.74 -11.71
N PRO A 427 -11.14 -25.83 -12.13
CA PRO A 427 -11.04 -27.17 -11.54
C PRO A 427 -9.87 -27.36 -10.56
N SER A 428 -9.07 -26.33 -10.28
CA SER A 428 -7.83 -26.42 -9.49
C SER A 428 -8.08 -26.79 -8.03
N ALA A 429 -7.11 -27.41 -7.36
CA ALA A 429 -7.16 -27.59 -5.90
C ALA A 429 -6.42 -26.47 -5.14
N GLU A 430 -5.56 -25.72 -5.83
CA GLU A 430 -4.48 -24.96 -5.18
C GLU A 430 -4.78 -23.47 -5.09
N HIS A 431 -5.55 -22.90 -6.01
CA HIS A 431 -5.86 -21.47 -6.00
C HIS A 431 -7.04 -21.12 -5.09
N VAL A 432 -7.49 -22.06 -4.26
CA VAL A 432 -8.65 -21.87 -3.39
C VAL A 432 -8.37 -20.70 -2.41
N ASN A 433 -9.39 -19.92 -2.08
CA ASN A 433 -9.24 -18.74 -1.21
C ASN A 433 -8.26 -17.68 -1.72
N GLY A 434 -7.95 -17.67 -3.03
CA GLY A 434 -7.02 -16.72 -3.62
C GLY A 434 -5.58 -16.86 -3.12
N GLU A 435 -5.17 -18.06 -2.68
CA GLU A 435 -3.87 -18.32 -2.03
C GLU A 435 -2.73 -18.65 -3.00
N ALA A 436 -3.05 -18.78 -4.29
CA ALA A 436 -2.12 -19.10 -5.35
C ALA A 436 -2.61 -18.58 -6.69
N GLY A 437 -1.70 -18.48 -7.65
CA GLY A 437 -2.04 -18.09 -9.03
C GLY A 437 -1.06 -18.65 -10.04
N ASP A 438 -1.50 -18.63 -11.29
CA ASP A 438 -0.69 -19.06 -12.43
C ASP A 438 -0.33 -17.85 -13.29
N LEU A 439 0.96 -17.69 -13.57
CA LEU A 439 1.49 -16.68 -14.49
C LEU A 439 1.97 -17.37 -15.77
N ASN A 440 1.77 -16.74 -16.92
CA ASN A 440 2.43 -17.18 -18.14
C ASN A 440 3.95 -17.18 -17.94
N LEU A 441 4.62 -18.15 -18.55
CA LEU A 441 6.08 -18.10 -18.67
C LEU A 441 6.47 -16.94 -19.58
N LEU A 442 7.60 -16.30 -19.28
CA LEU A 442 8.06 -15.14 -20.02
C LEU A 442 8.60 -15.55 -21.39
N THR A 443 8.29 -14.75 -22.41
CA THR A 443 8.80 -14.93 -23.76
C THR A 443 9.85 -13.86 -24.07
N THR A 444 10.77 -14.17 -24.98
CA THR A 444 11.75 -13.20 -25.49
C THR A 444 11.08 -12.06 -26.27
N GLN A 445 9.83 -12.25 -26.73
CA GLN A 445 9.01 -11.22 -27.36
C GLN A 445 8.39 -10.25 -26.36
N GLN A 446 8.35 -10.60 -25.07
CA GLN A 446 7.90 -9.74 -23.97
C GLN A 446 6.41 -9.31 -24.06
N ASP A 447 5.64 -9.96 -24.92
CA ASP A 447 4.24 -9.63 -25.25
C ASP A 447 3.22 -10.31 -24.33
N GLY A 448 3.70 -11.17 -23.41
CA GLY A 448 2.87 -11.90 -22.46
C GLY A 448 2.19 -13.13 -23.04
N VAL A 449 2.45 -13.49 -24.30
CA VAL A 449 1.93 -14.71 -24.92
C VAL A 449 2.47 -15.94 -24.18
N ASN A 450 1.62 -16.95 -24.00
CA ASN A 450 2.02 -18.15 -23.29
C ASN A 450 3.11 -18.93 -24.05
N THR A 451 4.01 -19.56 -23.29
CA THR A 451 5.03 -20.48 -23.83
C THR A 451 5.24 -21.67 -22.89
N ILE A 452 6.19 -22.55 -23.20
CA ILE A 452 6.58 -23.69 -22.37
C ILE A 452 8.07 -23.64 -22.04
N LEU A 453 8.49 -24.27 -20.95
CA LEU A 453 9.87 -24.25 -20.44
C LEU A 453 10.92 -24.69 -21.48
N THR A 454 10.56 -25.58 -22.41
CA THR A 454 11.46 -26.12 -23.45
C THR A 454 11.40 -25.36 -24.78
N ALA A 455 10.58 -24.31 -24.89
CA ALA A 455 10.42 -23.59 -26.15
C ALA A 455 11.58 -22.63 -26.41
N ALA A 456 11.99 -22.49 -27.67
CA ALA A 456 13.11 -21.61 -28.04
C ALA A 456 12.89 -20.13 -27.69
N ASN A 457 11.63 -19.69 -27.53
CA ASN A 457 11.29 -18.33 -27.17
C ASN A 457 11.04 -18.13 -25.66
N PHE A 458 11.22 -19.16 -24.82
CA PHE A 458 11.15 -18.99 -23.36
C PHE A 458 12.32 -18.14 -22.86
N ASP A 459 12.03 -17.09 -22.12
CA ASP A 459 13.02 -16.16 -21.57
C ASP A 459 13.40 -16.57 -20.15
N TYR A 460 14.35 -17.50 -20.05
CA TYR A 460 14.73 -18.12 -18.78
C TYR A 460 15.32 -17.12 -17.81
N ASP A 461 16.27 -16.28 -18.26
CA ASP A 461 16.99 -15.38 -17.38
C ASP A 461 16.03 -14.36 -16.73
N ASN A 462 15.09 -13.79 -17.50
CA ASN A 462 14.07 -12.91 -16.94
C ASN A 462 13.06 -13.64 -16.05
N ALA A 463 12.74 -14.91 -16.35
CA ALA A 463 11.87 -15.71 -15.49
C ALA A 463 12.54 -16.04 -14.14
N VAL A 464 13.85 -16.26 -14.11
CA VAL A 464 14.65 -16.41 -12.88
C VAL A 464 14.60 -15.13 -12.05
N ILE A 465 14.82 -13.98 -12.68
CA ILE A 465 14.79 -12.67 -12.00
C ILE A 465 13.40 -12.39 -11.42
N LEU A 466 12.34 -12.49 -12.23
CA LEU A 466 10.96 -12.30 -11.78
C LEU A 466 10.64 -13.22 -10.60
N ARG A 467 11.10 -14.48 -10.65
CA ARG A 467 10.81 -15.44 -9.60
C ARG A 467 11.51 -15.13 -8.27
N ASN A 468 12.76 -14.67 -8.30
CA ASN A 468 13.47 -14.19 -7.12
C ASN A 468 12.79 -12.95 -6.53
N ILE A 469 12.36 -12.01 -7.35
CA ILE A 469 11.62 -10.83 -6.90
C ILE A 469 10.31 -11.25 -6.22
N LEU A 470 9.53 -12.16 -6.85
CA LEU A 470 8.31 -12.71 -6.25
C LEU A 470 8.57 -13.36 -4.88
N TYR A 471 9.69 -14.09 -4.75
CA TYR A 471 10.10 -14.69 -3.47
C TYR A 471 10.34 -13.62 -2.40
N ASP A 472 11.06 -12.57 -2.73
CA ASP A 472 11.36 -11.48 -1.80
C ASP A 472 10.12 -10.67 -1.37
N PHE A 473 9.10 -10.61 -2.23
CA PHE A 473 7.79 -10.01 -1.91
C PHE A 473 6.81 -10.98 -1.25
N GLY A 474 7.25 -12.19 -0.90
CA GLY A 474 6.51 -13.10 -0.02
C GLY A 474 5.99 -14.36 -0.68
N PHE A 475 6.06 -14.53 -2.01
CA PHE A 475 5.68 -15.80 -2.67
C PHE A 475 6.78 -16.85 -2.46
N LEU A 476 6.83 -17.48 -1.29
CA LEU A 476 7.94 -18.35 -0.90
C LEU A 476 8.09 -19.60 -1.77
N LEU A 477 6.98 -20.08 -2.34
CA LEU A 477 6.94 -21.33 -3.09
C LEU A 477 6.41 -21.12 -4.51
N GLY A 478 6.79 -22.05 -5.38
CA GLY A 478 6.25 -22.16 -6.72
C GLY A 478 6.36 -23.58 -7.25
N ARG A 479 5.75 -23.87 -8.40
CA ARG A 479 5.91 -25.15 -9.11
C ARG A 479 6.55 -24.91 -10.47
N SER A 480 7.46 -25.81 -10.83
CA SER A 480 8.11 -25.86 -12.14
C SER A 480 8.47 -27.30 -12.47
N GLU A 481 8.57 -27.65 -13.74
CA GLU A 481 9.13 -28.93 -14.18
C GLU A 481 10.64 -28.81 -14.37
N ASN A 482 11.33 -29.97 -14.33
CA ASN A 482 12.70 -30.00 -14.83
C ASN A 482 12.62 -29.87 -16.35
N PHE A 483 13.46 -29.05 -16.94
CA PHE A 483 13.51 -28.85 -18.39
C PHE A 483 14.96 -28.76 -18.86
N SER A 484 15.16 -28.90 -20.17
CA SER A 484 16.36 -28.38 -20.84
C SER A 484 15.92 -27.65 -22.10
N ASN A 485 16.50 -26.49 -22.36
CA ASN A 485 16.20 -25.66 -23.50
C ASN A 485 17.50 -25.28 -24.22
N THR A 486 17.92 -26.14 -25.16
CA THR A 486 19.17 -25.95 -25.93
C THR A 486 19.18 -24.72 -26.83
N ALA A 487 18.03 -24.08 -27.03
CA ALA A 487 17.91 -22.83 -27.77
C ALA A 487 18.13 -21.59 -26.88
N ASN A 488 18.14 -21.76 -25.55
CA ASN A 488 18.48 -20.70 -24.61
C ASN A 488 19.99 -20.65 -24.39
N ALA A 489 20.60 -19.48 -24.53
CA ALA A 489 22.05 -19.31 -24.41
C ALA A 489 22.57 -19.28 -22.96
N SER A 490 21.68 -19.44 -21.96
CA SER A 490 22.06 -19.44 -20.55
C SER A 490 22.94 -20.66 -20.23
N THR A 491 24.18 -20.41 -19.80
CA THR A 491 25.21 -21.45 -19.57
C THR A 491 24.89 -22.41 -18.42
N ALA A 492 23.79 -22.20 -17.69
CA ALA A 492 23.36 -23.02 -16.57
C ALA A 492 22.34 -24.13 -16.94
N ASP A 493 21.78 -24.10 -18.16
CA ASP A 493 20.66 -24.97 -18.51
C ASP A 493 21.09 -26.42 -18.80
N ASN A 494 20.53 -27.39 -18.07
CA ASN A 494 20.65 -28.83 -18.31
C ASN A 494 19.33 -29.54 -17.94
N ALA A 495 19.21 -30.85 -18.14
CA ALA A 495 17.97 -31.60 -17.89
C ALA A 495 17.40 -31.53 -16.44
N ASN A 496 18.12 -30.94 -15.48
CA ASN A 496 17.66 -30.70 -14.12
C ASN A 496 17.39 -29.23 -13.80
N SER A 497 17.45 -28.33 -14.79
CA SER A 497 17.11 -26.92 -14.65
C SER A 497 15.70 -26.74 -14.16
N ARG A 498 15.54 -25.79 -13.24
CA ARG A 498 14.26 -25.32 -12.72
C ARG A 498 14.32 -23.83 -12.47
N LEU A 499 13.15 -23.19 -12.40
CA LEU A 499 13.05 -21.84 -11.86
C LEU A 499 13.38 -21.85 -10.35
N PRO A 500 14.03 -20.80 -9.82
CA PRO A 500 14.40 -20.73 -8.41
C PRO A 500 13.15 -20.74 -7.50
N HIS A 501 13.31 -21.15 -6.25
CA HIS A 501 12.20 -21.19 -5.28
C HIS A 501 10.97 -21.97 -5.78
N THR A 502 11.20 -23.05 -6.54
CA THR A 502 10.15 -23.94 -7.02
C THR A 502 10.39 -25.40 -6.63
N ILE A 503 9.30 -26.15 -6.49
CA ILE A 503 9.31 -27.61 -6.36
C ILE A 503 9.02 -28.28 -7.69
N HIS A 504 9.71 -29.39 -7.96
CA HIS A 504 9.48 -30.17 -9.17
C HIS A 504 8.09 -30.81 -9.13
N THR A 505 7.27 -30.59 -10.15
CA THR A 505 5.93 -31.19 -10.25
C THR A 505 5.65 -31.66 -11.69
N ALA A 506 5.75 -32.96 -11.96
CA ALA A 506 5.46 -33.53 -13.29
C ALA A 506 4.01 -34.04 -13.45
N THR A 507 3.23 -34.09 -12.36
CA THR A 507 1.82 -34.48 -12.39
C THR A 507 1.02 -33.64 -11.39
N PRO A 508 0.07 -32.80 -11.87
CA PRO A 508 -0.16 -32.46 -13.28
C PRO A 508 1.07 -31.77 -13.90
N ARG A 509 1.10 -31.64 -15.23
CA ARG A 509 2.20 -30.93 -15.90
C ARG A 509 2.14 -29.42 -15.60
N HIS A 510 3.25 -28.84 -15.18
CA HIS A 510 3.49 -27.42 -14.90
C HIS A 510 4.61 -26.87 -15.80
N ASN A 511 4.70 -27.32 -17.06
CA ASN A 511 5.70 -26.85 -18.02
C ASN A 511 5.26 -25.62 -18.82
N ASN A 512 4.04 -25.10 -18.62
CA ASN A 512 3.41 -24.07 -19.46
C ASN A 512 2.91 -22.84 -18.68
N HIS A 513 3.27 -22.72 -17.41
CA HIS A 513 2.99 -21.57 -16.55
C HIS A 513 3.94 -21.62 -15.33
N LEU A 514 4.13 -20.47 -14.68
CA LEU A 514 4.72 -20.39 -13.36
C LEU A 514 3.59 -20.37 -12.32
N HIS A 515 3.50 -21.41 -11.51
CA HIS A 515 2.59 -21.46 -10.37
C HIS A 515 3.24 -20.79 -9.17
N ILE A 516 2.59 -19.79 -8.57
CA ILE A 516 3.05 -19.07 -7.38
C ILE A 516 2.13 -19.36 -6.19
N HIS A 517 2.68 -19.73 -5.04
CA HIS A 517 1.91 -20.06 -3.84
C HIS A 517 2.74 -19.94 -2.56
N GLY A 518 2.13 -20.31 -1.42
CA GLY A 518 2.83 -20.35 -0.13
C GLY A 518 3.25 -18.95 0.33
N PHE A 519 2.36 -17.97 0.19
CA PHE A 519 2.66 -16.59 0.50
C PHE A 519 2.92 -16.39 1.99
N ASN A 520 3.98 -15.67 2.33
CA ASN A 520 4.28 -15.27 3.69
C ASN A 520 3.37 -14.10 4.09
N GLN A 521 2.47 -14.33 5.05
CA GLN A 521 1.51 -13.31 5.47
C GLN A 521 2.21 -12.04 5.95
N ILE A 522 1.61 -10.89 5.62
CA ILE A 522 2.14 -9.59 5.98
C ILE A 522 1.70 -9.28 7.42
N SER A 523 2.65 -8.93 8.28
CA SER A 523 2.33 -8.48 9.64
C SER A 523 1.61 -7.13 9.61
N ASP A 524 0.57 -7.03 10.43
CA ASP A 524 -0.03 -5.76 10.78
C ASP A 524 0.97 -4.89 11.55
N ILE A 525 0.84 -3.57 11.46
CA ILE A 525 1.71 -2.63 12.18
C ILE A 525 1.61 -2.75 13.71
N TYR A 526 0.54 -3.36 14.23
CA TYR A 526 0.34 -3.63 15.65
C TYR A 526 0.65 -5.07 16.08
N ALA A 527 1.16 -5.91 15.16
CA ALA A 527 1.42 -7.33 15.41
C ALA A 527 2.69 -7.61 16.23
#